data_AF-A0A5Y3WB85-F1
#
_entry.id   AF-A0A5Y3WB85-F1
#
_cell.length_a   1.000
_cell.length_b   1.000
_cell.length_c   1.000
_cell.angle_alpha   90.00
_cell.angle_beta   90.00
_cell.angle_gamma   90.00
#
_symmetry.space_group_name_H-M   'P 1'
#
loop_
_entity.id
_entity.type
_entity.pdbx_description
1 polymer ?
#
loop_
_entity_poly.entity_id
_entity_poly.type
_entity_poly.pdbx_seq_one_letter_code
_entity_poly.pdbx_strand_id
1 'polypeptide(L)'
;MQNTPGSKLYSYAIPPIDFDWEIMPTVESLAGTIKAAMDKLGVNAEYGSEQYYTGRDAASTIWSVAGLYMCFLDAKERAREAGWDGTNSELPRYFTVPDELDVYVGFIFKQYNNGDTFVVSPIPLAHLEQYFKYES
;
A
#
# COMPACT_ATOMS: atom_id res chain seq x y z
N MET A 1 -25.22 12.34 8.81
CA MET A 1 -24.59 11.03 9.08
C MET A 1 -23.37 10.96 8.19
N GLN A 2 -22.19 11.09 8.80
CA GLN A 2 -20.92 10.98 8.08
C GLN A 2 -20.72 9.50 7.77
N ASN A 3 -20.53 9.17 6.49
CA ASN A 3 -20.18 7.81 6.07
C ASN A 3 -18.84 7.47 6.73
N THR A 4 -18.83 6.46 7.59
CA THR A 4 -17.58 5.80 8.01
C THR A 4 -17.08 5.03 6.79
N PRO A 5 -15.94 5.38 6.18
CA PRO A 5 -15.46 4.68 4.99
C PRO A 5 -15.05 3.25 5.37
N GLY A 6 -15.62 2.23 4.73
CA GLY A 6 -14.81 1.02 4.53
C GLY A 6 -13.61 1.46 3.70
N SER A 7 -12.38 1.13 4.10
CA SER A 7 -11.14 1.69 3.52
C SER A 7 -11.09 1.51 2.00
N LYS A 8 -11.51 2.56 1.27
CA LYS A 8 -11.57 2.58 -0.19
C LYS A 8 -10.15 2.68 -0.74
N LEU A 9 -9.70 1.64 -1.44
CA LEU A 9 -8.42 1.66 -2.17
C LEU A 9 -8.67 2.14 -3.61
N TYR A 10 -7.85 3.08 -4.07
CA TYR A 10 -7.82 3.59 -5.43
C TYR A 10 -6.73 2.87 -6.22
N SER A 11 -7.05 2.42 -7.43
CA SER A 11 -6.07 1.80 -8.33
C SER A 11 -5.94 2.51 -9.66
N TYR A 12 -4.70 2.59 -10.11
CA TYR A 12 -4.30 3.23 -11.36
C TYR A 12 -3.43 2.25 -12.15
N ALA A 13 -3.74 2.03 -13.42
CA ALA A 13 -2.88 1.27 -14.33
C ALA A 13 -2.19 2.25 -15.27
N ILE A 14 -0.91 2.49 -15.02
CA ILE A 14 -0.09 3.47 -15.73
C ILE A 14 0.87 2.76 -16.69
N PRO A 15 1.37 3.48 -17.72
CA PRO A 15 2.43 2.96 -18.58
C PRO A 15 3.66 2.52 -17.76
N PRO A 16 4.50 1.63 -18.32
CA PRO A 16 5.70 1.14 -17.63
C PRO A 16 6.60 2.26 -17.09
N ILE A 17 6.99 2.14 -15.81
CA ILE A 17 8.06 2.96 -15.23
C ILE A 17 9.40 2.26 -15.48
N ASP A 18 10.13 2.69 -16.51
CA ASP A 18 11.42 2.09 -16.89
C ASP A 18 12.64 2.83 -16.38
N PHE A 19 12.46 4.06 -15.90
CA PHE A 19 13.53 4.87 -15.32
C PHE A 19 13.35 4.99 -13.82
N ASP A 20 14.47 4.91 -13.10
CA ASP A 20 14.56 5.13 -11.66
C ASP A 20 13.67 4.20 -10.81
N TRP A 21 13.24 3.06 -11.35
CA TRP A 21 12.42 2.11 -10.58
C TRP A 21 13.16 1.60 -9.33
N GLU A 22 14.47 1.40 -9.46
CA GLU A 22 15.33 0.84 -8.43
C GLU A 22 15.58 1.81 -7.26
N ILE A 23 15.36 3.12 -7.45
CA ILE A 23 15.48 4.09 -6.36
C ILE A 23 14.28 4.01 -5.40
N MET A 24 13.16 3.45 -5.85
CA MET A 24 11.98 3.29 -5.01
C MET A 24 12.19 2.17 -3.98
N PRO A 25 11.80 2.40 -2.71
CA PRO A 25 11.99 1.41 -1.67
C PRO A 25 11.01 0.23 -1.84
N THR A 26 11.45 -0.97 -1.44
CA THR A 26 10.64 -2.20 -1.55
C THR A 26 9.72 -2.37 -0.35
N VAL A 27 8.61 -3.10 -0.54
CA VAL A 27 7.74 -3.49 0.60
C VAL A 27 8.52 -4.28 1.65
N GLU A 28 9.49 -5.10 1.22
CA GLU A 28 10.39 -5.83 2.11
C GLU A 28 11.25 -4.90 2.98
N SER A 29 11.81 -3.82 2.42
CA SER A 29 12.62 -2.87 3.19
C SER A 29 11.79 -2.11 4.22
N LEU A 30 10.51 -1.82 3.91
CA LEU A 30 9.57 -1.26 4.87
C LEU A 30 9.31 -2.22 6.04
N ALA A 31 9.04 -3.50 5.75
CA ALA A 31 8.85 -4.52 6.77
C ALA A 31 10.06 -4.63 7.71
N GLY A 32 11.28 -4.61 7.15
CA GLY A 32 12.52 -4.61 7.91
C GLY A 32 12.66 -3.36 8.81
N THR A 33 12.28 -2.20 8.30
CA THR A 33 12.32 -0.93 9.05
C THR A 33 11.34 -0.94 10.23
N ILE A 34 10.10 -1.39 10.01
CA ILE A 34 9.08 -1.52 11.07
C ILE A 34 9.56 -2.49 12.14
N LYS A 35 10.05 -3.67 11.74
CA LYS A 35 10.57 -4.66 12.68
C LYS A 35 11.70 -4.07 13.53
N ALA A 36 12.68 -3.42 12.91
CA ALA A 36 13.80 -2.82 13.62
C ALA A 36 13.36 -1.70 14.58
N ALA A 37 12.33 -0.93 14.23
CA ALA A 37 11.76 0.09 15.11
C ALA A 37 11.05 -0.55 16.31
N MET A 38 10.24 -1.59 16.10
CA MET A 38 9.56 -2.33 17.17
C MET A 38 10.56 -2.97 18.14
N ASP A 39 11.62 -3.61 17.62
CA ASP A 39 12.70 -4.22 18.41
C ASP A 39 13.38 -3.17 19.31
N LYS A 40 13.67 -1.97 18.77
CA LYS A 40 14.28 -0.85 19.53
C LYS A 40 13.36 -0.31 20.63
N LEU A 41 12.05 -0.29 20.38
CA LEU A 41 11.05 0.18 21.34
C LEU A 41 10.68 -0.88 22.38
N GLY A 42 11.19 -2.11 22.27
CA GLY A 42 10.84 -3.22 23.14
C GLY A 42 9.38 -3.66 23.00
N VAL A 43 8.76 -3.36 21.85
CA VAL A 43 7.36 -3.71 21.58
C VAL A 43 7.34 -5.13 21.00
N ASN A 44 6.95 -6.11 21.82
CA ASN A 44 6.70 -7.48 21.35
C ASN A 44 5.40 -7.51 20.52
N ALA A 45 5.44 -8.22 19.39
CA ALA A 45 4.33 -8.35 18.44
C ALA A 45 3.03 -8.95 19.03
N GLU A 46 3.09 -9.51 20.24
CA GLU A 46 1.91 -10.01 20.99
C GLU A 46 1.02 -8.89 21.58
N TYR A 47 1.51 -7.65 21.66
CA TYR A 47 0.77 -6.51 22.24
C TYR A 47 0.23 -5.53 21.19
N GLY A 48 -0.05 -5.99 19.97
CA GLY A 48 -0.92 -5.27 19.05
C GLY A 48 -2.37 -5.46 19.46
N SER A 49 -2.80 -4.78 20.53
CA SER A 49 -4.14 -4.98 21.11
C SER A 49 -5.24 -4.84 20.05
N GLU A 50 -6.14 -5.82 20.03
CA GLU A 50 -7.46 -5.82 19.36
C GLU A 50 -8.20 -4.46 19.47
N GLN A 51 -7.91 -3.68 20.51
CA GLN A 51 -8.54 -2.40 20.79
C GLN A 51 -8.14 -1.23 19.88
N TYR A 52 -6.94 -1.24 19.26
CA TYR A 52 -6.53 -0.15 18.35
C TYR A 52 -7.11 -0.28 16.93
N TYR A 53 -7.67 -1.44 16.59
CA TYR A 53 -8.29 -1.70 15.29
C TYR A 53 -9.77 -1.29 15.22
N THR A 54 -10.40 -0.92 16.34
CA THR A 54 -11.86 -0.73 16.40
C THR A 54 -12.37 0.63 15.93
N GLY A 55 -11.51 1.50 15.39
CA GLY A 55 -11.95 2.84 14.93
C GLY A 55 -11.04 3.57 13.96
N ARG A 56 -9.99 2.92 13.43
CA ARG A 56 -9.14 3.44 12.36
C ARG A 56 -9.31 2.54 11.16
N ASP A 57 -9.72 3.10 10.02
CA ASP A 57 -9.83 2.36 8.76
C ASP A 57 -8.55 1.59 8.48
N ALA A 58 -8.64 0.38 7.94
CA ALA A 58 -7.48 -0.48 7.65
C ALA A 58 -6.39 0.23 6.81
N ALA A 59 -6.78 1.26 6.06
CA ALA A 59 -5.91 2.19 5.35
C ALA A 59 -4.94 2.99 6.25
N SER A 60 -5.31 3.25 7.50
CA SER A 60 -4.75 4.34 8.30
C SER A 60 -3.71 3.94 9.32
N THR A 61 -3.27 2.67 9.41
CA THR A 61 -2.03 2.44 10.17
C THR A 61 -1.29 1.12 10.02
N ILE A 62 -0.10 1.25 9.43
CA ILE A 62 0.95 0.24 9.47
C ILE A 62 1.71 0.36 10.80
N TRP A 63 1.09 -0.08 11.89
CA TRP A 63 1.74 -0.11 13.22
C TRP A 63 2.58 -1.37 13.46
N SER A 64 2.50 -2.36 12.56
CA SER A 64 3.20 -3.63 12.69
C SER A 64 3.48 -4.27 11.34
N VAL A 65 4.37 -5.26 11.32
CA VAL A 65 4.63 -6.08 10.12
C VAL A 65 3.37 -6.85 9.69
N ALA A 66 2.54 -7.29 10.64
CA ALA A 66 1.26 -7.95 10.32
C ALA A 66 0.27 -6.97 9.68
N GLY A 67 0.16 -5.74 10.19
CA GLY A 67 -0.67 -4.69 9.61
C GLY A 67 -0.22 -4.32 8.19
N LEU A 68 1.10 -4.19 7.97
CA LEU A 68 1.68 -4.01 6.64
C LEU A 68 1.26 -5.14 5.69
N TYR A 69 1.35 -6.38 6.16
CA TYR A 69 1.03 -7.55 5.34
C TYR A 69 -0.44 -7.57 4.93
N MET A 70 -1.37 -7.27 5.85
CA MET A 70 -2.80 -7.18 5.52
C MET A 70 -3.07 -6.08 4.48
N CYS A 71 -2.52 -4.87 4.67
CA CYS A 71 -2.66 -3.78 3.70
C CYS A 71 -2.09 -4.17 2.33
N PHE A 72 -0.95 -4.89 2.32
CA PHE A 72 -0.32 -5.35 1.09
C PHE A 72 -1.15 -6.40 0.36
N LEU A 73 -1.83 -7.30 1.08
CA LEU A 73 -2.76 -8.26 0.48
C LEU A 73 -3.96 -7.56 -0.15
N ASP A 74 -4.58 -6.62 0.56
CA ASP A 74 -5.70 -5.83 0.03
C ASP A 74 -5.28 -5.05 -1.23
N ALA A 75 -4.09 -4.47 -1.22
CA ALA A 75 -3.54 -3.78 -2.39
C ALA A 75 -3.27 -4.71 -3.57
N LYS A 76 -2.80 -5.94 -3.32
CA LYS A 76 -2.60 -6.95 -4.37
C LYS A 76 -3.93 -7.34 -5.04
N GLU A 77 -4.97 -7.59 -4.26
CA GLU A 77 -6.29 -7.88 -4.82
C GLU A 77 -6.82 -6.70 -5.62
N ARG A 78 -6.65 -5.47 -5.11
CA ARG A 78 -7.05 -4.26 -5.85
C ARG A 78 -6.28 -4.05 -7.15
N ALA A 79 -4.98 -4.36 -7.16
CA ALA A 79 -4.18 -4.32 -8.38
C ALA A 79 -4.68 -5.34 -9.40
N ARG A 80 -5.06 -6.56 -8.97
CA ARG A 80 -5.64 -7.58 -9.86
C ARG A 80 -6.94 -7.11 -10.50
N GLU A 81 -7.81 -6.51 -9.71
CA GLU A 81 -9.06 -5.91 -10.23
C GLU A 81 -8.76 -4.85 -11.29
N ALA A 82 -7.68 -4.08 -11.13
CA ALA A 82 -7.22 -3.07 -12.09
C ALA A 82 -6.59 -3.65 -13.36
N GLY A 83 -6.38 -4.96 -13.44
CA GLY A 83 -5.82 -5.67 -14.60
C GLY A 83 -4.44 -6.28 -14.38
N TRP A 84 -3.88 -6.21 -13.17
CA TRP A 84 -2.60 -6.85 -12.84
C TRP A 84 -2.75 -8.37 -12.83
N ASP A 85 -1.90 -9.08 -13.57
CA ASP A 85 -1.98 -10.55 -13.69
C ASP A 85 -1.42 -11.32 -12.46
N GLY A 86 -0.91 -10.59 -11.46
CA GLY A 86 -0.31 -11.18 -10.25
C GLY A 86 1.18 -11.52 -10.39
N THR A 87 1.78 -11.32 -11.56
CA THR A 87 3.22 -11.48 -11.79
C THR A 87 3.95 -10.19 -11.50
N ASN A 88 5.19 -10.27 -11.00
CA ASN A 88 6.04 -9.09 -10.92
C ASN A 88 7.32 -9.30 -11.71
N SER A 89 7.77 -8.26 -12.41
CA SER A 89 9.14 -8.23 -12.95
C SER A 89 10.18 -8.14 -11.84
N GLU A 90 9.84 -7.47 -10.74
CA GLU A 90 10.71 -7.18 -9.61
C GLU A 90 9.94 -7.16 -8.28
N LEU A 91 10.62 -6.92 -7.16
CA LEU A 91 9.94 -6.76 -5.87
C LEU A 91 8.96 -5.58 -5.91
N PRO A 92 7.72 -5.74 -5.37
CA PRO A 92 6.79 -4.64 -5.20
C PRO A 92 7.38 -3.51 -4.38
N ARG A 93 7.00 -2.28 -4.76
CA ARG A 93 7.49 -1.04 -4.16
C ARG A 93 6.40 -0.39 -3.32
N TYR A 94 6.78 0.54 -2.46
CA TYR A 94 5.81 1.35 -1.70
C TYR A 94 6.12 2.83 -1.83
N PHE A 95 5.12 3.64 -1.53
CA PHE A 95 5.25 5.08 -1.38
C PHE A 95 4.43 5.53 -0.17
N THR A 96 4.73 6.74 0.31
CA THR A 96 3.97 7.37 1.39
C THR A 96 3.25 8.59 0.85
N VAL A 97 2.02 8.81 1.30
CA VAL A 97 1.25 10.01 0.98
C VAL A 97 0.87 10.67 2.29
N PRO A 98 1.42 11.85 2.59
CA PRO A 98 0.97 12.63 3.74
C PRO A 98 -0.46 13.13 3.50
N ASP A 99 -1.25 13.17 4.56
CA ASP A 99 -2.55 13.80 4.64
C ASP A 99 -2.61 14.72 5.88
N GLU A 100 -3.75 15.38 6.13
CA GLU A 100 -3.88 16.40 7.17
C GLU A 100 -3.41 15.92 8.57
N LEU A 101 -3.66 14.66 8.93
CA LEU A 101 -3.38 14.13 10.27
C LEU A 101 -2.55 12.82 10.28
N ASP A 102 -2.35 12.19 9.13
CA ASP A 102 -1.74 10.86 9.04
C ASP A 102 -0.83 10.74 7.80
N VAL A 103 -0.09 9.64 7.73
CA VAL A 103 0.68 9.25 6.55
C VAL A 103 0.18 7.89 6.08
N TYR A 104 -0.33 7.85 4.85
CA TYR A 104 -0.81 6.64 4.21
C TYR A 104 0.30 5.94 3.44
N VAL A 105 0.22 4.61 3.36
CA VAL A 105 1.14 3.80 2.55
C VAL A 105 0.39 3.25 1.35
N GLY A 106 0.93 3.54 0.16
CA GLY A 106 0.48 2.94 -1.09
C GLY A 106 1.52 1.96 -1.63
N PHE A 107 1.07 1.13 -2.58
CA PHE A 107 1.86 0.05 -3.16
C PHE A 107 1.94 0.18 -4.68
N ILE A 108 3.06 -0.27 -5.25
CA ILE A 108 3.31 -0.24 -6.69
C ILE A 108 3.77 -1.63 -7.15
N PHE A 109 3.10 -2.16 -8.16
CA PHE A 109 3.37 -3.46 -8.77
C PHE A 109 3.76 -3.27 -10.22
N LYS A 110 4.89 -3.84 -10.65
CA LYS A 110 5.32 -3.81 -12.06
C LYS A 110 5.15 -5.20 -12.66
N GLN A 111 4.27 -5.32 -13.66
CA GLN A 111 3.93 -6.59 -14.29
C GLN A 111 5.09 -7.13 -15.15
N TYR A 112 5.29 -8.46 -15.16
CA TYR A 112 6.42 -9.05 -15.86
C TYR A 112 6.31 -8.99 -17.39
N ASN A 113 5.13 -9.23 -17.94
CA ASN A 113 4.97 -9.52 -19.38
C ASN A 113 5.04 -8.27 -20.29
N ASN A 114 4.65 -7.10 -19.79
CA ASN A 114 4.54 -5.86 -20.57
C ASN A 114 5.07 -4.63 -19.82
N GLY A 115 5.50 -4.80 -18.56
CA GLY A 115 6.00 -3.72 -17.72
C GLY A 115 4.92 -2.79 -17.16
N ASP A 116 3.63 -3.02 -17.44
CA ASP A 116 2.55 -2.19 -16.94
C ASP A 116 2.66 -2.05 -15.43
N THR A 117 2.45 -0.82 -14.96
CA THR A 117 2.65 -0.49 -13.56
C THR A 117 1.30 -0.18 -12.92
N PHE A 118 1.04 -0.84 -11.79
CA PHE A 118 -0.20 -0.73 -11.05
C PHE A 118 0.08 -0.03 -9.72
N VAL A 119 -0.49 1.16 -9.56
CA VAL A 119 -0.38 1.96 -8.34
C VAL A 119 -1.66 1.78 -7.55
N VAL A 120 -1.54 1.42 -6.28
CA VAL A 120 -2.67 1.29 -5.35
C VAL A 120 -2.45 2.23 -4.17
N SER A 121 -3.43 3.11 -3.91
CA SER A 121 -3.34 4.12 -2.87
C SER A 121 -4.58 4.10 -1.98
N PRO A 122 -4.45 4.31 -0.66
CA PRO A 122 -5.60 4.52 0.21
C PRO A 122 -6.33 5.84 0.00
N ILE A 123 -5.72 6.79 -0.72
CA ILE A 123 -6.31 8.10 -1.03
C ILE A 123 -6.21 8.40 -2.54
N PRO A 124 -7.09 9.27 -3.08
CA PRO A 124 -7.02 9.65 -4.49
C PRO A 124 -5.68 10.32 -4.84
N LEU A 125 -5.13 9.98 -6.00
CA LEU A 125 -3.89 10.54 -6.54
C LEU A 125 -4.25 11.36 -7.77
N ALA A 126 -4.55 12.64 -7.57
CA ALA A 126 -5.04 13.52 -8.64
C ALA A 126 -4.14 13.55 -9.90
N HIS A 127 -2.82 13.36 -9.74
CA HIS A 127 -1.87 13.32 -10.84
C HIS A 127 -1.95 12.02 -11.68
N LEU A 128 -2.64 10.98 -11.21
CA LEU A 128 -2.85 9.71 -11.89
C LEU A 128 -4.30 9.50 -12.33
N GLU A 129 -5.19 10.47 -12.12
CA GLU A 129 -6.64 10.33 -12.35
C GLU A 129 -7.00 9.81 -13.75
N GLN A 130 -6.26 10.22 -14.78
CA GLN A 130 -6.47 9.76 -16.16
C GLN A 130 -6.22 8.25 -16.36
N TYR A 131 -5.55 7.60 -15.43
CA TYR A 131 -5.22 6.16 -15.43
C TYR A 131 -6.07 5.35 -14.46
N PHE A 132 -7.05 6.01 -13.83
CA PHE A 132 -7.90 5.41 -12.82
C PHE A 132 -8.71 4.23 -13.38
N LYS A 133 -8.80 3.15 -12.59
CA LYS A 133 -9.49 1.92 -13.02
C LYS A 133 -10.77 1.64 -12.24
N TYR A 134 -10.82 1.84 -10.91
CA TYR A 134 -12.00 1.47 -10.10
C TYR A 134 -12.16 2.24 -8.80
N GLU A 135 -13.38 2.70 -8.53
CA GLU A 135 -13.87 3.07 -7.19
C GLU A 135 -14.78 1.94 -6.68
N SER A 136 -14.54 1.41 -5.48
CA SER A 136 -15.55 0.62 -4.75
C SER A 136 -16.05 1.40 -3.54
#